data_AF-A0A645C0X8-F1
#
_entry.id   AF-A0A645C0X8-F1
#
_cell.length_a   1.000
_cell.length_b   1.000
_cell.length_c   1.000
_cell.angle_alpha   90.00
_cell.angle_beta   90.00
_cell.angle_gamma   90.00
#
_symmetry.space_group_name_H-M   'P 1'
#
loop_
_entity.id
_entity.type
_entity.pdbx_description
1 polymer ?
#
loop_
_entity_poly.entity_id
_entity_poly.type
_entity_poly.pdbx_seq_one_letter_code
_entity_poly.pdbx_strand_id
1 'polypeptide(L)'
;MENTVRAYNMSALADADEKATLAVLGACIATRASATVVSTPGYLPLRQDKLLSERFYELSKQFIPQSSLYMGRDMIGSSDIGDVGHLIPTIQPTMGGVTGSAHTNTFCLSDKTASLIIPAKILAQLCAELVYDDCRLAARVKSEFVPVYTREEYIAYLDGLFYTKKLNIPQVTIKDI
;
A
#
# COMPACT_ATOMS: atom_id res chain seq x y z
N MET A 1 -21.63 10.71 -3.86
CA MET A 1 -20.49 10.20 -4.66
C MET A 1 -19.51 9.61 -3.69
N GLU A 2 -18.93 8.46 -4.01
CA GLU A 2 -17.84 7.86 -3.27
C GLU A 2 -16.68 7.62 -4.23
N ASN A 3 -15.45 7.85 -3.78
CA ASN A 3 -14.23 7.60 -4.55
C ASN A 3 -13.12 7.07 -3.64
N THR A 4 -12.06 6.57 -4.24
CA THR A 4 -10.84 6.17 -3.51
C THR A 4 -9.65 6.88 -4.14
N VAL A 5 -8.74 7.38 -3.30
CA VAL A 5 -7.47 7.97 -3.73
C VAL A 5 -6.36 6.97 -3.46
N ARG A 6 -5.52 6.72 -4.46
CA ARG A 6 -4.36 5.83 -4.37
C ARG A 6 -3.17 6.50 -5.01
N ALA A 7 -2.00 6.29 -4.44
CA ALA A 7 -0.75 6.79 -4.99
C ALA A 7 0.42 5.87 -4.62
N TYR A 8 1.53 6.02 -5.34
CA TYR A 8 2.74 5.24 -5.12
C TYR A 8 3.53 5.68 -3.88
N ASN A 9 3.38 6.94 -3.45
CA ASN A 9 4.10 7.47 -2.30
C ASN A 9 3.24 8.49 -1.53
N MET A 10 3.68 8.81 -0.32
CA MET A 10 2.96 9.68 0.62
C MET A 10 2.67 11.08 0.06
N SER A 11 3.65 11.71 -0.61
CA SER A 11 3.47 13.05 -1.17
C SER A 11 2.41 13.08 -2.26
N ALA A 12 2.40 12.08 -3.14
CA ALA A 12 1.41 11.98 -4.21
C ALA A 12 0.02 11.62 -3.66
N LEU A 13 -0.05 10.87 -2.55
CA LEU A 13 -1.32 10.57 -1.87
C LEU A 13 -1.96 11.84 -1.31
N ALA A 14 -1.19 12.65 -0.59
CA ALA A 14 -1.66 13.91 -0.01
C ALA A 14 -2.10 14.92 -1.09
N ASP A 15 -1.29 15.08 -2.15
CA ASP A 15 -1.61 15.96 -3.28
C ASP A 15 -2.90 15.53 -4.01
N ALA A 16 -3.07 14.22 -4.23
CA ALA A 16 -4.25 13.70 -4.91
C ALA A 16 -5.53 13.82 -4.05
N ASP A 17 -5.45 13.61 -2.73
CA ASP A 17 -6.58 13.80 -1.81
C ASP A 17 -7.03 15.26 -1.78
N GLU A 18 -6.08 16.18 -1.68
CA GLU A 18 -6.36 17.62 -1.70
C GLU A 18 -7.04 18.03 -3.01
N LYS A 19 -6.49 17.61 -4.16
CA LYS A 19 -7.05 17.93 -5.47
C LYS A 19 -8.44 17.34 -5.68
N ALA A 20 -8.67 16.09 -5.25
CA ALA A 20 -9.99 15.46 -5.33
C ALA A 20 -11.03 16.25 -4.53
N THR A 21 -10.68 16.67 -3.32
CA THR A 21 -11.53 17.50 -2.47
C THR A 21 -11.80 18.87 -3.09
N LEU A 22 -10.76 19.57 -3.56
CA LEU A 22 -10.90 20.88 -4.18
C LEU A 22 -11.75 20.84 -5.46
N ALA A 23 -11.67 19.75 -6.24
CA ALA A 23 -12.50 19.57 -7.43
C ALA A 23 -14.00 19.51 -7.08
N VAL A 24 -14.37 18.78 -6.01
CA VAL A 24 -15.76 18.72 -5.54
C VAL A 24 -16.24 20.10 -5.09
N LEU A 25 -15.43 20.80 -4.27
CA LEU A 25 -15.79 22.13 -3.78
C LEU A 25 -15.90 23.16 -4.92
N GLY A 26 -14.98 23.12 -5.88
CA GLY A 26 -15.01 23.98 -7.07
C GLY A 26 -16.26 23.76 -7.93
N ALA A 27 -16.68 22.49 -8.11
CA ALA A 27 -17.91 22.17 -8.81
C ALA A 27 -19.15 22.71 -8.08
N CYS A 28 -19.20 22.63 -6.75
CA CYS A 28 -20.28 23.22 -5.96
C CYS A 28 -20.35 24.74 -6.15
N ILE A 29 -19.21 25.43 -6.12
CA ILE A 29 -19.13 26.88 -6.37
C ILE A 29 -19.69 27.22 -7.75
N ALA A 30 -19.25 26.51 -8.79
CA ALA A 30 -19.68 26.75 -10.17
C ALA A 30 -21.18 26.53 -10.38
N THR A 31 -21.78 25.59 -9.64
CA THR A 31 -23.17 25.15 -9.81
C THR A 31 -24.13 25.71 -8.75
N ARG A 32 -23.63 26.50 -7.80
CA ARG A 32 -24.36 26.95 -6.60
C ARG A 32 -24.94 25.78 -5.79
N ALA A 33 -24.29 24.63 -5.82
CA ALA A 33 -24.65 23.48 -4.98
C ALA A 33 -23.95 23.57 -3.62
N SER A 34 -24.35 22.71 -2.69
CA SER A 34 -23.67 22.51 -1.40
C SER A 34 -23.14 21.09 -1.32
N ALA A 35 -22.05 20.88 -0.59
CA ALA A 35 -21.47 19.56 -0.38
C ALA A 35 -20.93 19.38 1.04
N THR A 36 -20.96 18.12 1.49
CA THR A 36 -20.19 17.65 2.64
C THR A 36 -19.24 16.58 2.12
N VAL A 37 -17.93 16.85 2.20
CA VAL A 37 -16.86 15.90 1.90
C VAL A 37 -16.43 15.27 3.21
N VAL A 38 -16.49 13.94 3.29
CA VAL A 38 -16.02 13.16 4.43
C VAL A 38 -14.84 12.32 3.93
N SER A 39 -13.72 12.35 4.63
CA SER A 39 -12.56 11.53 4.33
C SER A 39 -12.25 10.58 5.47
N THR A 40 -11.77 9.40 5.10
CA THR A 40 -11.32 8.34 5.99
C THR A 40 -10.05 7.73 5.39
N PRO A 41 -9.05 7.36 6.21
CA PRO A 41 -7.81 6.78 5.71
C PRO A 41 -8.03 5.43 5.03
N GLY A 42 -7.27 5.19 3.97
CA GLY A 42 -7.02 3.87 3.41
C GLY A 42 -5.61 3.37 3.77
N TYR A 43 -5.18 2.27 3.15
CA TYR A 43 -3.83 1.74 3.36
C TYR A 43 -2.75 2.67 2.80
N LEU A 44 -1.65 2.79 3.55
CA LEU A 44 -0.48 3.53 3.07
C LEU A 44 0.16 2.85 1.84
N PRO A 45 0.88 3.61 0.99
CA PRO A 45 1.60 3.04 -0.14
C PRO A 45 2.59 1.94 0.30
N LEU A 46 2.71 0.87 -0.48
CA LEU A 46 3.62 -0.21 -0.12
C LEU A 46 5.09 0.27 -0.13
N ARG A 47 5.76 0.14 1.01
CA ARG A 47 7.20 0.41 1.15
C ARG A 47 7.93 -0.85 1.58
N GLN A 48 8.73 -1.40 0.67
CA GLN A 48 9.45 -2.65 0.92
C GLN A 48 10.90 -2.39 1.34
N ASP A 49 11.38 -3.14 2.33
CA ASP A 49 12.77 -3.12 2.75
C ASP A 49 13.66 -3.70 1.63
N LYS A 50 14.68 -2.93 1.25
CA LYS A 50 15.54 -3.27 0.11
C LYS A 50 16.37 -4.52 0.38
N LEU A 51 16.97 -4.63 1.57
CA LEU A 51 17.87 -5.73 1.92
C LEU A 51 17.12 -7.06 2.03
N LEU A 52 15.93 -7.06 2.65
CA LEU A 52 15.04 -8.21 2.69
C LEU A 52 14.55 -8.59 1.30
N SER A 53 14.21 -7.61 0.45
CA SER A 53 13.75 -7.85 -0.93
C SER A 53 14.84 -8.51 -1.77
N GLU A 54 16.07 -7.98 -1.70
CA GLU A 54 17.24 -8.56 -2.37
C GLU A 54 17.51 -9.97 -1.88
N ARG A 55 17.47 -10.19 -0.56
CA ARG A 55 17.71 -11.52 0.00
C ARG A 55 16.63 -12.53 -0.40
N PHE A 56 15.35 -12.14 -0.34
CA PHE A 56 14.25 -12.98 -0.81
C PHE A 56 14.41 -13.33 -2.30
N TYR A 57 14.81 -12.36 -3.13
CA TYR A 57 15.08 -12.58 -4.56
C TYR A 57 16.21 -13.59 -4.78
N GLU A 58 17.33 -13.45 -4.06
CA GLU A 58 18.46 -14.39 -4.16
C GLU A 58 18.09 -15.81 -3.72
N LEU A 59 17.33 -15.95 -2.64
CA LEU A 59 16.81 -17.25 -2.18
C LEU A 59 15.87 -17.88 -3.22
N SER A 60 15.07 -17.07 -3.90
CA SER A 60 14.10 -17.55 -4.89
C SER A 60 14.76 -18.22 -6.10
N LYS A 61 16.02 -17.88 -6.43
CA LYS A 61 16.77 -18.48 -7.56
C LYS A 61 17.00 -19.98 -7.42
N GLN A 62 16.91 -20.53 -6.21
CA GLN A 62 17.04 -21.97 -5.95
C GLN A 62 15.79 -22.76 -6.38
N PHE A 63 14.64 -22.09 -6.47
CA PHE A 63 13.33 -22.73 -6.68
C PHE A 63 12.64 -22.29 -7.97
N ILE A 64 12.97 -21.11 -8.48
CA ILE A 64 12.28 -20.47 -9.60
C ILE A 64 13.31 -20.12 -10.68
N PRO A 65 13.06 -20.47 -11.96
CA PRO A 65 13.92 -20.08 -13.06
C PRO A 65 14.09 -18.56 -13.11
N GLN A 66 15.31 -18.09 -13.39
CA GLN A 66 15.62 -16.66 -13.43
C GLN A 66 14.75 -15.88 -14.42
N SER A 67 14.31 -16.51 -15.52
CA SER A 67 13.38 -15.92 -16.50
C SER A 67 11.99 -15.60 -15.93
N SER A 68 11.65 -16.16 -14.77
CA SER A 68 10.36 -16.00 -14.09
C SER A 68 10.48 -15.21 -12.78
N LEU A 69 11.66 -14.61 -12.52
CA LEU A 69 11.92 -13.79 -11.34
C LEU A 69 11.98 -12.31 -11.70
N TYR A 70 11.21 -11.50 -10.98
CA TYR A 70 11.13 -10.06 -11.19
C TYR A 70 11.35 -9.33 -9.87
N MET A 71 12.14 -8.26 -9.91
CA MET A 71 12.42 -7.39 -8.76
C MET A 71 12.08 -5.94 -9.13
N GLY A 72 11.58 -5.16 -8.17
CA GLY A 72 11.20 -3.76 -8.39
C GLY A 72 9.98 -3.57 -9.29
N ARG A 73 9.14 -4.60 -9.45
CA ARG A 73 7.81 -4.45 -10.08
C ARG A 73 6.77 -4.18 -9.00
N ASP A 74 6.07 -3.06 -9.16
CA ASP A 74 5.00 -2.68 -8.24
C ASP A 74 3.73 -3.48 -8.50
N MET A 75 2.99 -3.72 -7.42
CA MET A 75 1.63 -4.26 -7.46
C MET A 75 0.65 -3.08 -7.54
N ILE A 76 -0.35 -3.17 -8.44
CA ILE A 76 -1.36 -2.11 -8.64
C ILE A 76 -2.43 -2.10 -7.52
N GLY A 77 -2.42 -3.11 -6.64
CA GLY A 77 -3.32 -3.22 -5.50
C GLY A 77 -2.84 -2.47 -4.25
N SER A 78 -3.74 -2.31 -3.29
CA SER A 78 -3.44 -1.77 -1.95
C SER A 78 -3.63 -2.87 -0.90
N SER A 79 -2.79 -2.88 0.13
CA SER A 79 -2.86 -3.79 1.28
C SER A 79 -2.34 -3.07 2.51
N ASP A 80 -2.87 -3.48 3.66
CA ASP A 80 -2.44 -3.12 5.03
C ASP A 80 -0.96 -3.34 5.32
N ILE A 81 -0.25 -4.16 4.53
CA ILE A 81 1.21 -4.32 4.65
C ILE A 81 1.95 -3.00 4.36
N GLY A 82 1.35 -2.09 3.58
CA GLY A 82 1.90 -0.75 3.38
C GLY A 82 2.04 0.02 4.69
N ASP A 83 1.10 -0.12 5.62
CA ASP A 83 1.17 0.50 6.95
C ASP A 83 2.36 -0.03 7.76
N VAL A 84 2.60 -1.34 7.73
CA VAL A 84 3.69 -1.99 8.45
C VAL A 84 5.06 -1.58 7.88
N GLY A 85 5.18 -1.47 6.56
CA GLY A 85 6.41 -1.09 5.87
C GLY A 85 6.89 0.36 6.12
N HIS A 86 6.05 1.19 6.73
CA HIS A 86 6.43 2.51 7.23
C HIS A 86 7.00 2.50 8.65
N LEU A 87 6.77 1.43 9.42
CA LEU A 87 7.15 1.31 10.83
C LEU A 87 8.37 0.39 11.02
N ILE A 88 8.40 -0.75 10.33
CA ILE A 88 9.43 -1.79 10.49
C ILE A 88 9.85 -2.41 9.15
N PRO A 89 11.04 -3.05 9.06
CA PRO A 89 11.46 -3.75 7.86
C PRO A 89 10.43 -4.78 7.41
N THR A 90 9.91 -4.62 6.19
CA THR A 90 8.76 -5.38 5.68
C THR A 90 8.92 -5.62 4.20
N ILE A 91 8.47 -6.78 3.71
CA ILE A 91 8.37 -7.08 2.27
C ILE A 91 7.01 -7.72 1.98
N GLN A 92 6.51 -7.56 0.75
CA GLN A 92 5.33 -8.26 0.25
C GLN A 92 5.64 -8.90 -1.12
N PRO A 93 6.36 -10.03 -1.14
CA PRO A 93 6.60 -10.76 -2.37
C PRO A 93 5.30 -11.29 -2.96
N THR A 94 5.14 -11.17 -4.29
CA THR A 94 4.02 -11.79 -5.01
C THR A 94 4.49 -13.08 -5.66
N MET A 95 3.72 -14.14 -5.44
CA MET A 95 4.06 -15.49 -5.92
C MET A 95 3.08 -15.94 -7.00
N GLY A 96 3.61 -16.65 -8.00
CA GLY A 96 2.82 -17.19 -9.10
C GLY A 96 2.11 -18.50 -8.74
N GLY A 97 1.78 -19.27 -9.78
CA GLY A 97 1.06 -20.55 -9.64
C GLY A 97 -0.46 -20.41 -9.63
N VAL A 98 -0.97 -19.23 -10.00
CA VAL A 98 -2.39 -18.93 -10.16
C VAL A 98 -2.74 -18.66 -11.62
N THR A 99 -3.97 -18.99 -12.00
CA THR A 99 -4.60 -18.56 -13.25
C THR A 99 -5.85 -17.73 -12.95
N GLY A 100 -6.32 -16.99 -13.96
CA GLY A 100 -7.39 -16.01 -13.79
C GLY A 100 -6.88 -14.71 -13.16
N SER A 101 -7.77 -13.72 -13.09
CA SER A 101 -7.46 -12.43 -12.46
C SER A 101 -7.79 -12.47 -10.97
N ALA A 102 -7.05 -11.71 -10.16
CA ALA A 102 -7.39 -11.58 -8.75
C ALA A 102 -8.82 -11.04 -8.58
N HIS A 103 -9.54 -11.52 -7.56
CA HIS A 103 -10.93 -11.15 -7.24
C HIS A 103 -12.00 -11.52 -8.28
N THR A 104 -11.70 -12.41 -9.23
CA THR A 104 -12.71 -12.92 -10.18
C THR A 104 -13.14 -14.34 -9.87
N ASN A 105 -14.26 -14.78 -10.44
CA ASN A 105 -14.71 -16.17 -10.38
C ASN A 105 -13.81 -17.14 -11.17
N THR A 106 -12.86 -16.62 -11.95
CA THR A 106 -11.87 -17.41 -12.69
C THR A 106 -10.55 -17.57 -11.94
N PHE A 107 -10.39 -16.91 -10.79
CA PHE A 107 -9.19 -17.05 -9.97
C PHE A 107 -9.04 -18.49 -9.46
N CYS A 108 -7.91 -19.11 -9.77
CA CYS A 108 -7.66 -20.50 -9.42
C CYS A 108 -6.18 -20.74 -9.09
N LEU A 109 -5.92 -21.55 -8.07
CA LEU A 109 -4.59 -22.09 -7.76
C LEU A 109 -4.26 -23.23 -8.73
N SER A 110 -3.74 -22.88 -9.90
CA SER A 110 -3.42 -23.84 -10.98
C SER A 110 -2.18 -24.70 -10.69
N ASP A 111 -1.23 -24.17 -9.93
CA ASP A 111 -0.04 -24.89 -9.47
C ASP A 111 0.13 -24.64 -7.96
N LYS A 112 -0.27 -25.63 -7.17
CA LYS A 112 -0.18 -25.57 -5.71
C LYS A 112 1.27 -25.60 -5.21
N THR A 113 2.18 -26.24 -5.94
CA THR A 113 3.59 -26.28 -5.56
C THR A 113 4.21 -24.89 -5.70
N ALA A 114 3.96 -24.24 -6.83
CA ALA A 114 4.40 -22.86 -7.05
C ALA A 114 3.72 -21.85 -6.12
N SER A 115 2.44 -22.02 -5.84
CA SER A 115 1.67 -21.05 -5.04
C SER A 115 1.83 -21.19 -3.53
N LEU A 116 2.11 -22.41 -3.03
CA LEU A 116 2.10 -22.71 -1.60
C LEU A 116 3.45 -23.24 -1.10
N ILE A 117 3.99 -24.26 -1.76
CA ILE A 117 5.17 -25.00 -1.26
C ILE A 117 6.45 -24.20 -1.47
N ILE A 118 6.67 -23.67 -2.67
CA ILE A 118 7.84 -22.85 -3.00
C ILE A 118 7.93 -21.60 -2.11
N PRO A 119 6.87 -20.76 -1.97
CA PRO A 119 6.95 -19.61 -1.10
C PRO A 119 7.18 -19.97 0.37
N ALA A 120 6.55 -21.04 0.86
CA ALA A 120 6.79 -21.50 2.23
C ALA A 120 8.27 -21.89 2.45
N LYS A 121 8.90 -22.55 1.48
CA LYS A 121 10.34 -22.89 1.54
C LYS A 121 11.23 -21.65 1.55
N ILE A 122 10.96 -20.69 0.67
CA ILE A 122 11.75 -19.45 0.56
C ILE A 122 11.61 -18.64 1.86
N LEU A 123 10.39 -18.48 2.38
CA LEU A 123 10.14 -17.77 3.63
C LEU A 123 10.81 -18.47 4.83
N ALA A 124 10.71 -19.80 4.91
CA ALA A 124 11.37 -20.56 5.97
C ALA A 124 12.89 -20.39 5.93
N GLN A 125 13.49 -20.39 4.73
CA GLN A 125 14.92 -20.16 4.55
C GLN A 125 15.33 -18.73 4.90
N LEU A 126 14.53 -17.72 4.53
CA LEU A 126 14.77 -16.33 4.92
C LEU A 126 14.70 -16.15 6.44
N CYS A 127 13.69 -16.73 7.10
CA CYS A 127 13.58 -16.73 8.55
C CYS A 127 14.79 -17.40 9.21
N ALA A 128 15.27 -18.52 8.68
CA ALA A 128 16.46 -19.19 9.17
C ALA A 128 17.72 -18.31 9.03
N GLU A 129 17.92 -17.67 7.88
CA GLU A 129 19.06 -16.75 7.67
C GLU A 129 19.01 -15.50 8.56
N LEU A 130 17.82 -15.03 8.94
CA LEU A 130 17.67 -13.91 9.85
C LEU A 130 18.14 -14.22 11.27
N VAL A 131 17.97 -15.47 11.72
CA VAL A 131 18.31 -15.90 13.10
C VAL A 131 19.65 -16.64 13.21
N TYR A 132 20.18 -17.13 12.09
CA TYR A 132 21.48 -17.79 12.04
C TYR A 132 22.64 -16.80 12.28
N ASP A 133 23.81 -17.31 12.66
CA ASP A 133 25.06 -16.54 12.81
C ASP A 133 24.87 -15.29 13.70
N ASP A 134 24.42 -15.53 14.94
CA ASP A 134 24.10 -14.52 15.95
C ASP A 134 23.20 -13.39 15.42
N CYS A 135 22.20 -13.76 14.60
CA CYS A 135 21.23 -12.85 13.99
C CYS A 135 21.87 -11.73 13.16
N ARG A 136 23.06 -11.93 12.58
CA ARG A 136 23.80 -10.86 11.87
C ARG A 136 22.99 -10.22 10.75
N LEU A 137 22.24 -11.01 9.97
CA LEU A 137 21.37 -10.46 8.92
C LEU A 137 20.24 -9.61 9.50
N ALA A 138 19.56 -10.08 10.54
CA ALA A 138 18.49 -9.32 11.18
C ALA A 138 19.00 -8.02 11.83
N ALA A 139 20.18 -8.07 12.46
CA ALA A 139 20.82 -6.89 13.02
C ALA A 139 21.12 -5.84 11.93
N ARG A 140 21.64 -6.29 10.79
CA ARG A 140 21.91 -5.44 9.62
C ARG A 140 20.63 -4.80 9.08
N VAL A 141 19.60 -5.61 8.80
CA VAL A 141 18.28 -5.14 8.33
C VAL A 141 17.71 -4.08 9.27
N LYS A 142 17.74 -4.32 10.58
CA LYS A 142 17.24 -3.36 11.57
C LYS A 142 18.07 -2.07 11.61
N SER A 143 19.39 -2.15 11.44
CA SER A 143 20.28 -0.99 11.49
C SER A 143 20.23 -0.11 10.23
N GLU A 144 19.97 -0.71 9.07
CA GLU A 144 19.90 0.01 7.79
C GLU A 144 18.48 0.53 7.48
N PHE A 145 17.46 -0.04 8.12
CA PHE A 145 16.08 0.42 7.95
C PHE A 145 15.84 1.74 8.69
N VAL A 146 15.39 2.74 7.94
CA VAL A 146 14.88 4.00 8.48
C VAL A 146 13.35 3.96 8.45
N PRO A 147 12.67 3.92 9.61
CA PRO A 147 11.22 4.08 9.69
C PRO A 147 10.80 5.44 9.15
N VAL A 148 9.66 5.49 8.46
CA VAL A 148 9.05 6.76 8.04
C VAL A 148 8.32 7.40 9.21
N TYR A 149 7.72 6.57 10.06
CA TYR A 149 7.01 6.99 11.25
C TYR A 149 7.48 6.20 12.46
N THR A 150 7.48 6.85 13.62
CA THR A 150 7.25 6.18 14.89
C THR A 150 5.79 5.71 14.97
N ARG A 151 5.47 4.86 15.95
CA ARG A 151 4.10 4.42 16.19
C ARG A 151 3.16 5.61 16.45
N GLU A 152 3.61 6.56 17.26
CA GLU A 152 2.84 7.73 17.65
C GLU A 152 2.61 8.67 16.47
N GLU A 153 3.63 8.91 15.64
CA GLU A 153 3.50 9.69 14.41
C GLU A 153 2.57 9.03 13.40
N TYR A 154 2.62 7.70 13.26
CA TYR A 154 1.72 6.95 12.38
C TYR A 154 0.26 7.09 12.81
N ILE A 155 -0.03 6.94 14.12
CA ILE A 155 -1.38 7.13 14.65
C ILE A 155 -1.84 8.57 14.42
N ALA A 156 -1.01 9.56 14.76
CA ALA A 156 -1.32 10.97 14.54
C ALA A 156 -1.57 11.29 13.05
N TYR A 157 -0.80 10.68 12.15
CA TYR A 157 -0.99 10.80 10.72
C TYR A 157 -2.36 10.24 10.29
N LEU A 158 -2.72 9.02 10.72
CA LEU A 158 -4.03 8.43 10.39
C LEU A 158 -5.19 9.23 10.96
N ASP A 159 -5.10 9.66 12.21
CA ASP A 159 -6.12 10.50 12.85
C ASP A 159 -6.33 11.81 12.07
N GLY A 160 -5.25 12.39 11.55
CA GLY A 160 -5.29 13.59 10.70
C GLY A 160 -5.99 13.41 9.34
N LEU A 161 -6.14 12.16 8.87
CA LEU A 161 -6.86 11.85 7.63
C LEU A 161 -8.39 11.76 7.82
N PHE A 162 -8.87 11.64 9.06
CA PHE A 162 -10.29 11.75 9.34
C PHE A 162 -10.71 13.21 9.35
N TYR A 163 -11.40 13.64 8.30
CA TYR A 163 -11.94 15.00 8.26
C TYR A 163 -13.32 15.07 7.62
N THR A 164 -14.02 16.17 7.92
CA THR A 164 -15.25 16.56 7.24
C THR A 164 -15.16 18.01 6.83
N LYS A 165 -15.27 18.29 5.52
CA LYS A 165 -15.33 19.65 4.97
C LYS A 165 -16.73 19.91 4.46
N LYS A 166 -17.36 20.99 4.93
CA LYS A 166 -18.70 21.42 4.50
C LYS A 166 -18.60 22.72 3.74
N LEU A 167 -19.25 22.78 2.59
CA LEU A 167 -19.45 23.99 1.82
C LEU A 167 -20.95 24.20 1.61
N ASN A 168 -21.48 25.26 2.21
CA ASN A 168 -22.87 25.66 2.08
C ASN A 168 -22.94 26.91 1.21
N ILE A 169 -23.60 26.82 0.07
CA ILE A 169 -23.87 27.96 -0.80
C ILE A 169 -25.36 28.31 -0.69
N PRO A 170 -25.71 29.51 -0.21
CA PRO A 170 -27.09 29.93 -0.10
C PRO A 170 -27.80 29.87 -1.48
N GLN A 171 -28.96 29.24 -1.50
CA GLN A 171 -29.84 29.29 -2.67
C GLN A 171 -30.50 30.67 -2.70
N VAL A 172 -30.29 31.42 -3.79
CA VAL A 172 -31.07 32.64 -4.04
C VAL A 172 -32.35 32.21 -4.72
N THR A 173 -33.49 32.57 -4.13
CA THR A 173 -34.80 32.19 -4.68
C THR A 173 -35.26 33.35 -5.57
N ILE A 174 -35.88 33.05 -6.71
CA ILE A 174 -36.31 34.05 -7.72
C ILE A 174 -37.30 35.10 -7.16
N LYS A 175 -37.77 34.96 -5.91
CA LYS A 175 -38.64 35.92 -5.24
C LYS A 175 -37.94 37.21 -4.79
N ASP A 176 -36.61 37.29 -4.86
CA ASP A 176 -35.80 38.42 -4.38
C ASP A 176 -35.24 39.33 -5.50
N ILE A 177 -35.77 39.22 -6.72
CA ILE A 177 -35.46 40.06 -7.91
C ILE A 177 -36.77 40.62 -8.45
#